data_AF-A0A956GA47-F1
#
_entry.id   AF-A0A956GA47-F1
#
_cell.length_a   1.000
_cell.length_b   1.000
_cell.length_c   1.000
_cell.angle_alpha   90.00
_cell.angle_beta   90.00
_cell.angle_gamma   90.00
#
_symmetry.space_group_name_H-M   'P 1'
#
loop_
_entity.id
_entity.type
_entity.pdbx_description
1 polymer ?
#
loop_
_entity_poly.entity_id
_entity_poly.type
_entity_poly.pdbx_seq_one_letter_code
_entity_poly.pdbx_strand_id
1 'polypeptide(L)'
;MKPNPFDHNALLEGNWSPEHAAALYGLPGWAKGYFDVGTDGHLDVLPTREENRRIDLFELTEGLRDRGIHPPVLLRFSDLARHRLQSLRSAFDAAIEDNEYEGKYA
;
A
#
# COMPACT_ATOMS: atom_id res chain seq x y z
N MET A 1 0.65 10.38 -21.89
CA MET A 1 1.85 9.53 -21.96
C MET A 1 2.30 9.33 -20.52
N LYS A 2 2.28 8.11 -19.97
CA LYS A 2 2.74 7.91 -18.57
C LYS A 2 4.27 8.00 -18.56
N PRO A 3 4.89 8.71 -17.58
CA PRO A 3 6.34 8.80 -17.49
C PRO A 3 6.95 7.40 -17.33
N ASN A 4 8.10 7.17 -17.96
CA ASN A 4 8.83 5.92 -17.84
C ASN A 4 9.43 5.83 -16.41
N PRO A 5 9.11 4.80 -15.61
CA PRO A 5 9.66 4.64 -14.25
C PRO A 5 11.18 4.46 -14.21
N PHE A 6 11.79 4.10 -15.33
CA PHE A 6 13.25 3.95 -15.48
C PHE A 6 13.88 5.11 -16.24
N ASP A 7 13.18 6.25 -16.34
CA ASP A 7 13.79 7.46 -16.87
C ASP A 7 14.82 7.99 -15.86
N HIS A 8 16.05 7.51 -16.01
CA HIS A 8 17.19 7.95 -15.21
C HIS A 8 17.45 9.45 -15.36
N ASN A 9 16.91 10.13 -16.38
CA ASN A 9 17.05 11.57 -16.55
C ASN A 9 16.22 12.36 -15.53
N ALA A 10 15.10 11.82 -15.02
CA ALA A 10 14.28 12.52 -14.02
C ALA A 10 15.08 12.80 -12.72
N LEU A 11 16.01 11.90 -12.37
CA LEU A 11 16.95 12.08 -11.25
C LEU A 11 18.03 13.12 -11.54
N LEU A 12 18.42 13.26 -12.82
CA LEU A 12 19.49 14.15 -13.27
C LEU A 12 18.99 15.58 -13.59
N GLU A 13 17.71 15.72 -13.94
CA GLU A 13 17.07 16.99 -14.33
C GLU A 13 16.39 17.72 -13.17
N GLY A 14 16.47 17.18 -11.94
CA GLY A 14 15.93 17.83 -10.74
C GLY A 14 14.40 17.81 -10.63
N ASN A 15 13.70 17.02 -11.45
CA ASN A 15 12.24 16.91 -11.46
C ASN A 15 11.73 15.67 -10.69
N TRP A 16 12.41 15.29 -9.62
CA TRP A 16 12.00 14.16 -8.78
C TRP A 16 10.69 14.46 -8.05
N SER A 17 9.79 13.49 -7.98
CA SER A 17 8.49 13.63 -7.32
C SER A 17 8.06 12.31 -6.66
N PRO A 18 7.09 12.33 -5.72
CA PRO A 18 6.53 11.12 -5.11
C PRO A 18 6.02 10.09 -6.13
N GLU A 19 5.44 10.55 -7.24
CA GLU A 19 4.95 9.67 -8.31
C GLU A 19 6.09 8.92 -8.99
N HIS A 20 7.25 9.55 -9.16
CA HIS A 20 8.45 8.89 -9.66
C HIS A 20 8.93 7.80 -8.69
N ALA A 21 8.90 8.06 -7.38
CA ALA A 21 9.23 7.06 -6.37
C ALA A 21 8.26 5.87 -6.41
N ALA A 22 6.96 6.13 -6.47
CA ALA A 22 5.93 5.10 -6.57
C ALA A 22 6.12 4.21 -7.81
N ALA A 23 6.48 4.82 -8.94
CA ALA A 23 6.72 4.13 -10.20
C ALA A 23 8.04 3.32 -10.16
N LEU A 24 9.12 3.90 -9.64
CA LEU A 24 10.44 3.27 -9.51
C LEU A 24 10.38 2.00 -8.63
N TYR A 25 9.70 2.08 -7.49
CA TYR A 25 9.52 0.95 -6.56
C TYR A 25 8.32 0.06 -6.92
N GLY A 26 7.66 0.32 -8.05
CA GLY A 26 6.61 -0.53 -8.59
C GLY A 26 5.36 -0.63 -7.71
N LEU A 27 5.08 0.37 -6.88
CA LEU A 27 3.89 0.38 -6.00
C LEU A 27 2.60 0.07 -6.75
N PRO A 28 2.34 0.59 -7.97
CA PRO A 28 1.14 0.23 -8.72
C PRO A 28 0.95 -1.28 -8.97
N GLY A 29 2.05 -2.05 -9.01
CA GLY A 29 2.01 -3.49 -9.26
C GLY A 29 1.66 -4.34 -8.04
N TRP A 30 2.05 -3.92 -6.84
CA TRP A 30 1.95 -4.75 -5.63
C TRP A 30 1.16 -4.11 -4.48
N ALA A 31 1.09 -2.78 -4.41
CA ALA A 31 0.51 -2.08 -3.26
C ALA A 31 -0.99 -2.30 -3.14
N LYS A 32 -1.71 -2.47 -4.26
CA LYS A 32 -3.16 -2.78 -4.31
C LYS A 32 -4.01 -1.85 -3.42
N GLY A 33 -3.63 -0.58 -3.31
CA GLY A 33 -4.29 0.45 -2.50
C GLY A 33 -4.00 0.39 -0.99
N TYR A 34 -3.08 -0.46 -0.54
CA TYR A 34 -2.67 -0.55 0.87
C TYR A 34 -1.40 0.23 1.18
N PHE A 35 -0.62 0.57 0.16
CA PHE A 35 0.61 1.35 0.27
C PHE A 35 0.61 2.44 -0.78
N ASP A 36 1.17 3.60 -0.43
CA ASP A 36 1.26 4.75 -1.32
C ASP A 36 2.45 5.64 -0.94
N VAL A 37 2.83 6.58 -1.79
CA VAL A 37 3.82 7.61 -1.43
C VAL A 37 3.09 8.91 -1.09
N GLY A 38 3.29 9.41 0.12
CA GLY A 38 2.74 10.69 0.58
C GLY A 38 3.32 11.88 -0.18
N THR A 39 2.67 13.05 -0.07
CA THR A 39 3.12 14.30 -0.69
C THR A 39 4.44 14.82 -0.12
N ASP A 40 4.78 14.40 1.09
CA ASP A 40 6.07 14.59 1.77
C ASP A 40 7.16 13.61 1.31
N GLY A 41 6.80 12.63 0.48
CA GLY A 41 7.70 11.61 -0.03
C GLY A 41 7.84 10.39 0.89
N HIS A 42 7.06 10.30 1.97
CA HIS A 42 7.08 9.16 2.88
C HIS A 42 6.25 7.98 2.35
N LEU A 43 6.51 6.78 2.89
CA LEU A 43 5.71 5.59 2.58
C LEU A 43 4.51 5.54 3.52
N ASP A 44 3.33 5.60 2.93
CA ASP A 44 2.06 5.50 3.63
C ASP A 44 1.52 4.08 3.60
N VAL A 45 0.80 3.71 4.66
CA VAL A 45 0.00 2.48 4.74
C VAL A 45 -1.46 2.83 4.94
N LEU A 46 -2.34 2.21 4.15
CA LEU A 46 -3.79 2.32 4.26
C LEU A 46 -4.37 0.92 4.57
N PRO A 47 -4.44 0.50 5.85
CA PRO A 47 -4.80 -0.87 6.22
C PRO A 47 -6.17 -1.31 5.69
N THR A 48 -7.13 -0.39 5.59
CA THR A 48 -8.48 -0.64 5.05
C THR A 48 -8.70 -0.04 3.66
N ARG A 49 -7.67 0.54 3.03
CA ARG A 49 -7.77 1.38 1.81
C ARG A 49 -8.59 2.66 1.97
N GLU A 50 -8.89 3.06 3.19
CA GLU A 50 -9.62 4.30 3.48
C GLU A 50 -8.63 5.42 3.84
N GLU A 51 -8.80 6.60 3.24
CA GLU A 51 -7.88 7.72 3.43
C GLU A 51 -7.81 8.22 4.89
N ASN A 52 -8.92 8.15 5.63
CA ASN A 52 -8.96 8.52 7.05
C ASN A 52 -8.23 7.52 7.97
N ARG A 53 -7.77 6.38 7.43
CA ARG A 53 -7.00 5.35 8.13
C ARG A 53 -5.54 5.29 7.64
N ARG A 54 -5.09 6.29 6.86
CA ARG A 54 -3.72 6.43 6.38
C ARG A 54 -2.74 6.60 7.55
N ILE A 55 -1.59 5.94 7.44
CA ILE A 55 -0.52 5.95 8.44
C ILE A 55 0.79 6.21 7.71
N ASP A 56 1.45 7.32 8.05
CA ASP A 56 2.82 7.59 7.63
C ASP A 56 3.80 6.70 8.44
N LEU A 57 4.59 5.88 7.75
CA LEU A 57 5.54 4.97 8.38
C LEU A 57 6.77 5.67 8.97
N PHE A 58 7.18 6.79 8.40
CA PHE A 58 8.30 7.57 8.93
C PHE A 58 7.91 8.20 10.27
N GLU A 59 6.79 8.91 10.31
CA GLU A 59 6.26 9.51 11.55
C GLU A 59 5.94 8.44 12.61
N LEU A 60 5.39 7.29 12.20
CA LEU A 60 5.17 6.17 13.11
C LEU A 60 6.50 5.67 13.72
N THR A 61 7.56 5.57 12.90
CA THR A 61 8.87 5.09 13.36
C THR A 61 9.53 6.09 14.30
N GLU A 62 9.45 7.38 14.02
CA GLU A 62 9.95 8.43 14.91
C GLU A 62 9.17 8.46 16.23
N GLY A 63 7.83 8.34 16.19
CA GLY A 63 7.02 8.22 17.41
C GLY A 63 7.30 6.95 18.24
N LEU A 64 7.83 5.88 17.63
CA LEU A 64 8.34 4.72 18.37
C LEU A 64 9.70 5.01 19.02
N ARG A 65 10.60 5.71 18.30
CA ARG A 65 11.90 6.13 18.82
C ARG A 65 11.77 7.00 20.06
N ASP A 66 10.84 7.95 20.05
CA ASP A 66 10.56 8.84 21.19
C ASP A 66 10.08 8.08 22.43
N ARG A 67 9.48 6.90 22.23
CA ARG A 67 9.06 5.97 23.29
C ARG A 67 10.17 5.00 23.71
N GLY A 68 11.40 5.20 23.23
CA GLY A 68 12.54 4.32 23.50
C GLY A 68 12.51 2.99 22.75
N ILE A 69 11.64 2.85 21.73
CA ILE A 69 11.57 1.65 20.89
C ILE A 69 12.38 1.93 19.62
N HIS A 70 13.52 1.26 19.50
CA HIS A 70 14.44 1.45 18.38
C HIS A 70 14.32 0.33 17.34
N PRO A 71 14.56 0.61 16.05
CA PRO A 71 14.70 -0.42 15.02
C PRO A 71 15.82 -1.44 15.35
N PRO A 72 15.70 -2.70 14.90
CA PRO A 72 14.65 -3.23 14.03
C PRO A 72 13.32 -3.49 14.77
N VAL A 73 12.21 -3.07 14.16
CA VAL A 73 10.84 -3.30 14.66
C VAL A 73 10.00 -4.03 13.61
N LEU A 74 9.12 -4.93 14.05
CA LEU A 74 8.13 -5.58 13.19
C LEU A 74 6.76 -4.94 13.40
N LEU A 75 6.31 -4.17 12.42
CA LEU A 75 4.98 -3.57 12.40
C LEU A 75 3.96 -4.55 11.82
N ARG A 76 2.84 -4.75 12.51
CA ARG A 76 1.74 -5.62 12.07
C ARG A 76 0.47 -4.82 11.86
N PHE A 77 -0.02 -4.79 10.63
CA PHE A 77 -1.29 -4.16 10.27
C PHE A 77 -2.40 -5.21 10.19
N SER A 78 -2.99 -5.57 11.34
CA SER A 78 -4.02 -6.62 11.42
C SER A 78 -5.24 -6.33 10.54
N ASP A 79 -5.61 -5.06 10.39
CA ASP A 79 -6.74 -4.64 9.55
C ASP A 79 -6.46 -4.87 8.06
N LEU A 80 -5.20 -4.73 7.62
CA LEU A 80 -4.78 -5.07 6.25
C LEU A 80 -5.01 -6.55 5.97
N ALA A 81 -4.54 -7.42 6.87
CA ALA A 81 -4.73 -8.86 6.71
C ALA A 81 -6.22 -9.24 6.66
N ARG A 82 -7.03 -8.66 7.56
CA ARG A 82 -8.48 -8.85 7.59
C ARG A 82 -9.14 -8.38 6.30
N HIS A 83 -8.81 -7.19 5.83
CA HIS A 83 -9.41 -6.59 4.64
C HIS A 83 -9.02 -7.36 3.37
N ARG A 84 -7.79 -7.89 3.30
CA ARG A 84 -7.36 -8.80 2.22
C ARG A 84 -8.15 -10.11 2.21
N LEU A 85 -8.39 -10.71 3.37
CA LEU A 85 -9.20 -11.93 3.49
C LEU A 85 -10.64 -11.67 3.04
N GLN A 86 -11.24 -10.57 3.48
CA GLN A 86 -12.58 -10.15 3.03
C GLN A 86 -12.62 -9.95 1.52
N SER A 87 -11.64 -9.24 0.95
CA SER A 87 -11.54 -9.04 -0.51
C SER A 87 -11.46 -10.35 -1.28
N LEU A 88 -10.72 -11.34 -0.77
CA LEU A 88 -10.61 -12.66 -1.40
C LEU A 88 -11.96 -13.38 -1.36
N ARG A 89 -12.61 -13.40 -0.19
CA ARG A 89 -13.93 -14.02 -0.02
C ARG A 89 -14.97 -13.40 -0.95
N SER A 90 -15.04 -12.06 -1.00
CA SER A 90 -15.98 -11.37 -1.89
C SER A 90 -15.75 -11.68 -3.37
N ALA A 91 -14.51 -11.92 -3.78
CA ALA A 91 -14.22 -12.35 -5.16
C ALA A 91 -14.74 -13.77 -5.46
N PHE A 92 -14.68 -14.68 -4.49
CA PHE A 92 -15.30 -16.00 -4.62
C PHE A 92 -16.83 -15.92 -4.60
N ASP A 93 -17.41 -15.12 -3.72
CA ASP A 93 -18.87 -14.93 -3.64
C ASP A 93 -19.41 -14.40 -4.97
N ALA A 94 -18.75 -13.40 -5.57
CA ALA A 94 -19.12 -12.86 -6.88
C ALA A 94 -19.02 -13.92 -7.98
N ALA A 95 -17.94 -14.72 -8.01
CA ALA A 95 -17.79 -15.78 -9.00
C ALA A 95 -18.83 -16.90 -8.84
N ILE A 96 -19.23 -17.22 -7.60
CA ILE A 96 -20.29 -18.20 -7.31
C ILE A 96 -21.63 -17.70 -7.85
N GLU A 97 -21.96 -16.44 -7.59
CA GLU A 97 -23.19 -15.79 -8.08
C GLU A 97 -23.21 -15.75 -9.61
N ASP A 98 -22.14 -15.30 -10.25
CA ASP A 98 -22.03 -15.18 -11.72
C ASP A 98 -22.12 -16.52 -12.46
N ASN A 99 -21.82 -17.64 -11.78
CA ASN A 99 -21.84 -18.98 -12.37
C ASN A 99 -22.97 -19.86 -11.82
N GLU A 100 -23.89 -19.31 -11.03
CA GLU A 100 -25.00 -20.05 -10.39
C GLU A 100 -24.51 -21.32 -9.65
N TYR A 101 -23.32 -21.25 -9.07
CA TYR A 101 -22.70 -22.41 -8.45
C TYR A 101 -23.39 -22.74 -7.11
N GLU A 102 -23.89 -23.96 -6.94
CA GLU A 102 -24.67 -24.34 -5.76
C GLU A 102 -23.82 -24.61 -4.50
N GLY A 103 -22.49 -24.71 -4.65
CA GLY A 103 -21.56 -24.91 -3.53
C GLY A 103 -21.19 -23.60 -2.82
N LYS A 104 -20.58 -23.73 -1.63
CA LYS A 104 -20.15 -22.57 -0.82
C LYS A 104 -18.63 -22.51 -0.70
N TYR A 105 -18.11 -21.28 -0.67
CA TYR A 105 -16.74 -21.00 -0.24
C TYR A 105 -16.69 -20.93 1.30
N ALA A 106 -15.94 -21.83 1.93
CA ALA A 106 -15.81 -21.97 3.39
C ALA A 106 -14.64 -21.15 3.94
#